data_AF-A0A3G6T872-F1
#
_entry.id   AF-A0A3G6T872-F1
#
_cell.length_a   1.000
_cell.length_b   1.000
_cell.length_c   1.000
_cell.angle_alpha   90.00
_cell.angle_beta   90.00
_cell.angle_gamma   90.00
#
_symmetry.space_group_name_H-M   'P 1'
#
loop_
_entity.id
_entity.type
_entity.pdbx_description
1 polymer ?
#
loop_
_entity_poly.entity_id
_entity_poly.type
_entity_poly.pdbx_seq_one_letter_code
_entity_poly.pdbx_strand_id
1 'polypeptide(L)'
;MKNYIIQQGDSFSSLAQQFKLKNEDILKTYHNLHCAQEDVMQEPVPGKKIIIPEDSQFMAEEKESQSSPAAFPEETTDEVMNEGSSSEEQPGESPSTGKAEQKQEKKEEKEDKDDEGSSGPHEGKYFVIQKGTVQCNQGFKFPKFKVTSQQKHYWNNKEGEADYLAVTEDDIQLDPPAQPFGQCKLKPTAGGYLPCAYAAAGKWQKPYEKVKILGKSCLTEISELMCTTGGKITILKHGQQSEAGKSQVNSADAKEQQVYNPVVNFEKFQAETDEEGAEAW
;
A
#
# COMPACT_ATOMS: atom_id res chain seq x y z
N MET A 1 -1.41 -29.44 -25.02
CA MET A 1 -1.35 -28.28 -25.93
C MET A 1 -1.60 -28.76 -27.35
N LYS A 2 -2.56 -28.14 -28.06
CA LYS A 2 -2.80 -28.43 -29.48
C LYS A 2 -2.13 -27.37 -30.34
N ASN A 3 -1.56 -27.80 -31.46
CA ASN A 3 -1.01 -26.88 -32.46
C ASN A 3 -2.00 -26.77 -33.63
N TYR A 4 -2.34 -25.55 -34.03
CA TYR A 4 -3.20 -25.25 -35.17
C TYR A 4 -2.46 -24.36 -36.17
N ILE A 5 -2.67 -24.55 -37.48
CA ILE A 5 -2.06 -23.71 -38.52
C ILE A 5 -3.10 -22.67 -38.93
N ILE A 6 -2.77 -21.40 -38.69
CA ILE A 6 -3.64 -20.25 -38.99
C ILE A 6 -3.92 -20.22 -40.49
N GLN A 7 -5.19 -20.15 -40.87
CA GLN A 7 -5.65 -20.04 -42.25
C GLN A 7 -5.84 -18.56 -42.65
N GLN A 8 -5.95 -18.31 -43.95
CA GLN A 8 -6.18 -16.97 -44.46
C GLN A 8 -7.59 -16.47 -44.08
N GLY A 9 -7.66 -15.49 -43.18
CA GLY A 9 -8.91 -14.91 -42.66
C GLY A 9 -9.24 -15.29 -41.22
N ASP A 10 -8.41 -16.10 -40.56
CA ASP A 10 -8.58 -16.40 -39.13
C ASP A 10 -8.27 -15.17 -38.27
N SER A 11 -9.11 -14.93 -37.27
CA SER A 11 -8.88 -13.95 -36.21
C SER A 11 -8.78 -14.66 -34.85
N PHE A 12 -8.19 -14.01 -33.85
CA PHE A 12 -8.19 -14.59 -32.49
C PHE A 12 -9.62 -14.82 -31.98
N SER A 13 -10.58 -13.97 -32.37
CA SER A 13 -11.99 -14.12 -32.02
C SER A 13 -12.61 -15.36 -32.67
N SER A 14 -12.34 -15.63 -33.95
CA SER A 14 -12.88 -16.81 -34.65
C SER A 14 -12.29 -18.10 -34.07
N LEU A 15 -10.97 -18.11 -33.82
CA LEU A 15 -10.28 -19.25 -33.23
C LEU A 15 -10.73 -19.48 -31.78
N ALA A 16 -10.87 -18.43 -30.97
CA ALA A 16 -11.35 -18.56 -29.61
C ALA A 16 -12.77 -19.16 -29.55
N GLN A 17 -13.67 -18.74 -30.43
CA GLN A 17 -15.01 -19.33 -30.53
C GLN A 17 -14.95 -20.80 -30.99
N GLN A 18 -14.13 -21.11 -31.99
CA GLN A 18 -13.97 -22.46 -32.50
C GLN A 18 -13.44 -23.43 -31.44
N PHE A 19 -12.51 -22.97 -30.60
CA PHE A 19 -11.93 -23.76 -29.51
C PHE A 19 -12.66 -23.57 -28.17
N LYS A 20 -13.81 -22.89 -28.16
CA LYS A 20 -14.63 -22.61 -26.97
C LYS A 20 -13.84 -21.99 -25.81
N LEU A 21 -12.93 -21.06 -26.10
CA LEU A 21 -12.16 -20.33 -25.08
C LEU A 21 -13.00 -19.20 -24.47
N LYS A 22 -12.73 -18.86 -23.21
CA LYS A 22 -13.45 -17.78 -22.48
C LYS A 22 -13.26 -16.41 -23.12
N ASN A 23 -12.07 -16.15 -23.68
CA ASN A 23 -11.72 -14.88 -24.29
C ASN A 23 -10.63 -15.07 -25.36
N GLU A 24 -10.58 -14.18 -26.35
CA GLU A 24 -9.56 -14.12 -27.40
C GLU A 24 -8.16 -13.82 -26.84
N ASP A 25 -8.08 -12.99 -25.79
CA ASP A 25 -6.82 -12.63 -25.13
C ASP A 25 -6.11 -13.82 -24.51
N ILE A 26 -6.87 -14.84 -24.07
CA ILE A 26 -6.31 -16.06 -23.48
C ILE A 26 -5.54 -16.83 -24.54
N LEU A 27 -6.09 -16.95 -25.75
CA LEU A 27 -5.43 -17.65 -26.85
C LEU A 27 -4.11 -16.95 -27.23
N LYS A 28 -4.17 -15.62 -27.35
CA LYS A 28 -2.99 -14.79 -27.64
C LYS A 28 -1.92 -14.89 -26.57
N THR A 29 -2.31 -14.71 -25.30
CA THR A 29 -1.38 -14.77 -24.16
C THR A 29 -0.77 -16.15 -24.01
N TYR A 30 -1.58 -17.21 -24.07
CA TYR A 30 -1.11 -18.58 -23.96
C TYR A 30 -0.15 -18.94 -25.08
N HIS A 31 -0.47 -18.56 -26.33
CA HIS A 31 0.44 -18.77 -27.44
C HIS A 31 1.78 -18.07 -27.21
N ASN A 32 1.77 -16.78 -26.87
CA ASN A 32 2.98 -15.99 -26.67
C ASN A 32 3.83 -16.49 -25.49
N LEU A 33 3.21 -17.05 -24.44
CA LEU A 33 3.91 -17.68 -23.32
C LEU A 33 4.58 -19.02 -23.70
N HIS A 34 4.01 -19.76 -24.67
CA HIS A 34 4.46 -21.10 -25.02
C HIS A 34 5.17 -21.22 -26.38
N CYS A 35 5.25 -20.16 -27.19
CA CYS A 35 5.96 -20.15 -28.48
C CYS A 35 7.40 -19.64 -28.36
N ALA A 36 8.20 -19.74 -29.44
CA ALA A 36 9.53 -19.14 -29.49
C ALA A 36 9.42 -17.61 -29.63
N GLN A 37 10.47 -16.86 -29.27
CA GLN A 37 10.43 -15.39 -29.25
C GLN A 37 10.15 -14.80 -30.65
N GLU A 38 10.64 -15.46 -31.70
CA GLU A 38 10.40 -15.15 -33.12
C GLU A 38 8.97 -15.42 -33.60
N ASP A 39 8.22 -16.21 -32.84
CA ASP A 39 6.84 -16.60 -33.15
C ASP A 39 5.81 -15.87 -32.27
N VAL A 40 6.26 -15.00 -31.36
CA VAL A 40 5.39 -14.08 -30.62
C VAL A 40 4.65 -13.20 -31.63
N MET A 41 3.32 -13.20 -31.55
CA MET A 41 2.48 -12.50 -32.51
C MET A 41 1.42 -11.65 -31.81
N GLN A 42 1.26 -10.42 -32.31
CA GLN A 42 0.20 -9.51 -31.87
C GLN A 42 -1.13 -9.76 -32.59
N GLU A 43 -1.05 -10.29 -33.81
CA GLU A 43 -2.15 -10.65 -34.70
C GLU A 43 -1.88 -12.02 -35.34
N PRO A 44 -2.92 -12.80 -35.67
CA PRO A 44 -2.74 -14.12 -36.26
C PRO A 44 -2.23 -14.00 -37.70
N VAL A 45 -1.06 -14.57 -37.97
CA VAL A 45 -0.44 -14.57 -39.30
C VAL A 45 -0.75 -15.88 -40.03
N PRO A 46 -1.40 -15.84 -41.21
CA PRO A 46 -1.68 -17.04 -41.99
C PRO A 46 -0.41 -17.86 -42.28
N GLY A 47 -0.50 -19.19 -42.10
CA GLY A 47 0.61 -20.12 -42.29
C GLY A 47 1.48 -20.34 -41.04
N LYS A 48 1.36 -19.52 -39.99
CA LYS A 48 2.04 -19.75 -38.70
C LYS A 48 1.24 -20.71 -37.80
N LYS A 49 1.94 -21.36 -36.88
CA LYS A 49 1.34 -22.28 -35.89
C LYS A 49 0.95 -21.51 -34.64
N ILE A 50 -0.29 -21.69 -34.18
CA ILE A 50 -0.79 -21.19 -32.90
C ILE A 50 -0.95 -22.34 -31.90
N ILE A 51 -0.63 -22.07 -30.63
CA ILE A 51 -0.71 -23.05 -29.55
C ILE A 51 -2.01 -22.79 -28.78
N ILE A 52 -2.85 -23.80 -28.69
CA ILE A 52 -4.17 -23.72 -28.08
C ILE A 52 -4.12 -24.42 -26.71
N PRO A 53 -4.57 -23.73 -25.64
CA PRO A 53 -4.72 -24.34 -24.33
C PRO A 53 -5.71 -25.51 -24.37
N GLU A 54 -5.46 -26.57 -23.60
CA GLU A 54 -6.42 -27.68 -23.45
C GLU A 54 -7.09 -27.70 -22.07
N ASP A 55 -6.59 -26.90 -21.12
CA ASP A 55 -7.10 -26.88 -19.76
C ASP A 55 -8.50 -26.28 -19.70
N SER A 56 -9.39 -26.98 -18.98
CA SER A 56 -10.78 -26.57 -18.74
C SER A 56 -10.90 -25.18 -18.10
N GLN A 57 -9.84 -24.70 -17.45
CA GLN A 57 -9.78 -23.36 -16.85
C GLN A 57 -9.86 -22.22 -17.88
N PHE A 58 -9.39 -22.47 -19.11
CA PHE A 58 -9.41 -21.50 -20.21
C PHE A 58 -10.62 -21.65 -21.13
N MET A 59 -11.37 -22.74 -20.99
CA MET A 59 -12.56 -23.06 -21.78
C MET A 59 -13.80 -22.41 -21.18
N ALA A 60 -14.70 -21.91 -22.02
CA ALA A 60 -16.00 -21.42 -21.60
C ALA A 60 -16.84 -22.59 -21.07
N GLU A 61 -17.41 -22.43 -19.87
CA GLU A 61 -18.37 -23.40 -19.34
C GLU A 61 -19.62 -23.41 -20.24
N GLU A 62 -20.07 -24.60 -20.64
CA GLU A 62 -21.35 -24.75 -21.30
C GLU A 62 -22.45 -24.40 -20.29
N LYS A 63 -22.91 -23.15 -20.30
CA LYS A 63 -24.18 -22.80 -19.67
C LYS A 63 -25.28 -23.48 -20.48
N GLU A 64 -25.67 -24.69 -20.06
CA GLU A 64 -27.00 -25.20 -20.37
C GLU A 64 -28.01 -24.18 -19.87
N SER A 65 -28.63 -23.51 -20.82
CA SER A 65 -29.73 -22.60 -20.60
C SER A 65 -30.94 -23.35 -20.04
N GLN A 66 -31.18 -23.18 -18.74
CA GLN A 66 -32.55 -23.05 -18.24
C GLN A 66 -32.74 -21.59 -17.81
N SER A 67 -33.58 -20.89 -18.60
CA SER A 67 -34.44 -19.74 -18.25
C SER A 67 -34.55 -19.44 -16.74
N SER A 68 -34.52 -18.21 -16.21
CA SER A 68 -34.89 -16.87 -16.68
C SER A 68 -34.55 -15.86 -15.54
N PRO A 69 -34.73 -14.52 -15.70
CA PRO A 69 -33.83 -13.50 -15.16
C PRO A 69 -34.28 -12.88 -13.83
N ALA A 70 -33.33 -12.35 -13.07
CA ALA A 70 -33.53 -11.23 -12.14
C ALA A 70 -32.20 -10.44 -12.13
N ALA A 71 -32.07 -9.38 -12.94
CA ALA A 71 -32.49 -8.03 -12.60
C ALA A 71 -31.88 -7.56 -11.27
N PHE A 72 -30.85 -6.73 -11.37
CA PHE A 72 -30.44 -5.79 -10.33
C PHE A 72 -31.66 -5.03 -9.79
N PRO A 73 -31.60 -4.61 -8.52
CA PRO A 73 -31.85 -3.19 -8.30
C PRO A 73 -30.76 -2.51 -7.48
N GLU A 74 -30.43 -1.32 -7.95
CA GLU A 74 -29.84 -0.23 -7.19
C GLU A 74 -30.77 0.25 -6.06
N GLU A 75 -30.18 1.08 -5.21
CA GLU A 75 -30.76 1.86 -4.12
C GLU A 75 -32.19 2.37 -4.33
N THR A 76 -33.04 2.24 -3.30
CA THR A 76 -33.97 3.31 -2.91
C THR A 76 -34.22 3.32 -1.40
N THR A 77 -34.13 4.53 -0.85
CA THR A 77 -34.70 5.09 0.38
C THR A 77 -36.00 4.44 0.90
N ASP A 78 -36.11 4.27 2.22
CA ASP A 78 -37.12 5.00 3.02
C ASP A 78 -36.92 4.78 4.53
N GLU A 79 -36.97 5.88 5.27
CA GLU A 79 -37.06 5.94 6.72
C GLU A 79 -38.44 5.51 7.20
N VAL A 80 -38.57 4.76 8.30
CA VAL A 80 -39.54 5.12 9.35
C VAL A 80 -39.05 4.65 10.73
N MET A 81 -39.18 5.58 11.66
CA MET A 81 -38.90 5.58 13.09
C MET A 81 -39.60 4.47 13.88
N ASN A 82 -38.97 4.00 14.97
CA ASN A 82 -39.68 3.93 16.25
C ASN A 82 -38.72 4.09 17.44
N GLU A 83 -39.14 4.96 18.35
CA GLU A 83 -38.46 5.45 19.54
C GLU A 83 -38.47 4.42 20.68
N GLY A 84 -37.58 4.60 21.67
CA GLY A 84 -37.81 3.96 22.97
C GLY A 84 -36.65 3.85 23.97
N SER A 85 -36.18 4.99 24.47
CA SER A 85 -35.85 5.22 25.90
C SER A 85 -34.57 4.65 26.56
N SER A 86 -33.53 5.48 26.58
CA SER A 86 -32.81 6.15 27.72
C SER A 86 -32.50 5.47 29.08
N SER A 87 -31.39 5.98 29.65
CA SER A 87 -30.83 6.02 31.03
C SER A 87 -30.03 4.81 31.55
N GLU A 88 -28.71 4.90 31.80
CA GLU A 88 -27.97 5.59 32.92
C GLU A 88 -28.27 4.92 34.28
N GLU A 89 -27.37 4.59 35.21
CA GLU A 89 -25.98 4.98 35.54
C GLU A 89 -25.39 3.99 36.60
N GLN A 90 -24.09 4.14 36.90
CA GLN A 90 -23.27 3.60 38.03
C GLN A 90 -23.85 3.92 39.46
N PRO A 91 -23.29 3.57 40.67
CA PRO A 91 -21.85 3.59 41.07
C PRO A 91 -21.36 2.77 42.31
N GLY A 92 -20.07 2.97 42.65
CA GLY A 92 -19.47 2.95 44.02
C GLY A 92 -18.73 1.68 44.43
N GLU A 93 -17.64 1.64 45.23
CA GLU A 93 -16.75 2.59 45.93
C GLU A 93 -15.52 1.76 46.43
N SER A 94 -14.39 2.42 46.75
CA SER A 94 -13.20 1.83 47.42
C SER A 94 -13.38 1.79 48.97
N PRO A 95 -12.48 1.19 49.80
CA PRO A 95 -11.29 1.96 50.27
C PRO A 95 -10.03 1.16 50.74
N SER A 96 -8.89 1.85 50.66
CA SER A 96 -7.81 2.04 51.67
C SER A 96 -6.70 1.01 52.02
N THR A 97 -5.46 1.50 51.86
CA THR A 97 -4.27 1.49 52.76
C THR A 97 -3.32 0.29 52.88
N GLY A 98 -2.01 0.58 52.67
CA GLY A 98 -0.88 -0.24 53.15
C GLY A 98 0.45 0.13 52.46
N LYS A 99 1.41 0.61 53.24
CA LYS A 99 2.70 1.23 52.85
C LYS A 99 3.84 0.22 53.03
N ALA A 100 4.77 0.08 52.08
CA ALA A 100 6.14 -0.41 52.36
C ALA A 100 7.10 -0.13 51.19
N GLU A 101 8.06 0.76 51.42
CA GLU A 101 9.33 0.84 50.67
C GLU A 101 10.23 -0.34 51.06
N GLN A 102 10.91 -0.95 50.08
CA GLN A 102 12.24 -1.53 50.28
C GLN A 102 13.00 -1.68 48.95
N LYS A 103 14.32 -1.69 49.10
CA LYS A 103 15.37 -1.26 48.18
C LYS A 103 16.31 -2.44 47.91
N GLN A 104 16.79 -2.59 46.66
CA GLN A 104 17.97 -3.37 46.23
C GLN A 104 17.89 -4.91 46.45
N GLU A 105 18.40 -5.83 45.63
CA GLU A 105 19.49 -5.85 44.65
C GLU A 105 19.44 -7.15 43.82
N LYS A 106 19.75 -7.06 42.51
CA LYS A 106 20.55 -7.98 41.67
C LYS A 106 20.19 -9.50 41.57
N LYS A 107 19.82 -9.98 40.37
CA LYS A 107 20.63 -10.89 39.50
C LYS A 107 19.92 -11.24 38.18
N GLU A 108 20.77 -11.55 37.21
CA GLU A 108 20.51 -11.91 35.81
C GLU A 108 19.52 -13.06 35.63
N GLU A 109 18.69 -13.00 34.60
CA GLU A 109 18.35 -14.17 33.79
C GLU A 109 17.95 -13.74 32.38
N LYS A 110 18.67 -14.30 31.42
CA LYS A 110 18.36 -14.33 30.00
C LYS A 110 17.08 -15.15 29.85
N GLU A 111 15.97 -14.51 29.50
CA GLU A 111 14.87 -15.18 28.83
C GLU A 111 14.87 -14.70 27.38
N ASP A 112 15.52 -15.48 26.51
CA ASP A 112 15.08 -15.63 25.13
C ASP A 112 13.65 -16.17 25.20
N LYS A 113 12.67 -15.26 25.20
CA LYS A 113 11.27 -15.60 24.95
C LYS A 113 11.00 -15.30 23.49
N ASP A 114 10.89 -16.38 22.74
CA ASP A 114 10.19 -16.46 21.48
C ASP A 114 8.90 -15.60 21.56
N ASP A 115 8.88 -14.49 20.83
CA ASP A 115 7.70 -13.62 20.70
C ASP A 115 6.71 -14.33 19.78
N GLU A 116 5.93 -15.20 20.39
CA GLU A 116 4.75 -15.82 19.83
C GLU A 116 3.69 -14.73 19.60
N GLY A 117 3.69 -14.15 18.40
CA GLY A 117 2.52 -13.62 17.69
C GLY A 117 1.57 -12.70 18.48
N SER A 118 2.08 -11.66 19.14
CA SER A 118 1.21 -10.55 19.54
C SER A 118 1.17 -9.52 18.42
N SER A 119 0.09 -9.57 17.65
CA SER A 119 -0.21 -8.58 16.62
C SER A 119 -0.34 -7.18 17.23
N GLY A 120 0.78 -6.47 17.36
CA GLY A 120 0.81 -5.14 17.91
C GLY A 120 0.00 -4.16 17.05
N PRO A 121 -0.45 -3.01 17.58
CA PRO A 121 -1.25 -2.04 16.84
C PRO A 121 -0.53 -1.46 15.59
N HIS A 122 0.77 -1.70 15.47
CA HIS A 122 1.62 -1.28 14.35
C HIS A 122 1.96 -2.43 13.37
N GLU A 123 1.45 -3.65 13.58
CA GLU A 123 1.68 -4.77 12.66
C GLU A 123 1.01 -4.49 11.30
N GLY A 124 1.77 -4.69 10.22
CA GLY A 124 1.32 -4.36 8.87
C GLY A 124 1.25 -2.85 8.55
N LYS A 125 1.76 -1.98 9.44
CA LYS A 125 1.84 -0.53 9.20
C LYS A 125 3.23 -0.12 8.75
N TYR A 126 3.28 0.76 7.75
CA TYR A 126 4.53 1.28 7.22
C TYR A 126 5.07 2.42 8.09
N PHE A 127 6.40 2.52 8.14
CA PHE A 127 7.09 3.68 8.67
C PHE A 127 6.92 4.89 7.76
N VAL A 128 7.02 6.10 8.33
CA VAL A 128 6.87 7.32 7.55
C VAL A 128 8.24 7.89 7.16
N ILE A 129 8.38 8.32 5.90
CA ILE A 129 9.54 9.06 5.41
C ILE A 129 9.21 10.52 5.13
N GLN A 130 10.24 11.36 4.93
CA GLN A 130 10.09 12.80 4.69
C GLN A 130 9.13 13.13 3.53
N LYS A 131 9.16 12.35 2.44
CA LYS A 131 8.23 12.48 1.30
C LYS A 131 6.77 12.19 1.64
N GLY A 132 6.51 11.56 2.78
CA GLY A 132 5.16 11.29 3.28
C GLY A 132 4.34 12.57 3.44
N THR A 133 3.02 12.45 3.30
CA THR A 133 2.10 13.57 3.42
C THR A 133 1.17 13.40 4.60
N VAL A 134 0.82 14.52 5.23
CA VAL A 134 -0.11 14.58 6.36
C VAL A 134 -1.40 15.29 5.98
N GLN A 135 -2.46 14.99 6.71
CA GLN A 135 -3.76 15.60 6.54
C GLN A 135 -4.26 16.13 7.89
N CYS A 136 -4.70 17.38 7.90
CA CYS A 136 -5.46 17.94 9.01
C CYS A 136 -6.96 17.79 8.70
N ASN A 137 -7.76 17.32 9.66
CA ASN A 137 -9.22 17.20 9.51
C ASN A 137 -9.93 18.55 9.23
N GLN A 138 -9.28 19.67 9.55
CA GLN A 138 -9.79 21.03 9.35
C GLN A 138 -9.08 21.79 8.22
N GLY A 139 -8.15 21.13 7.51
CA GLY A 139 -7.36 21.70 6.42
C GLY A 139 -7.82 21.25 5.03
N PHE A 140 -7.25 21.88 3.99
CA PHE A 140 -7.57 21.58 2.58
C PHE A 140 -6.34 21.25 1.72
N LYS A 141 -5.14 21.25 2.32
CA LYS A 141 -3.88 20.89 1.66
C LYS A 141 -3.17 19.77 2.42
N PHE A 142 -2.30 19.06 1.72
CA PHE A 142 -1.56 17.90 2.21
C PHE A 142 -0.06 18.20 2.16
N PRO A 143 0.51 18.83 3.20
CA PRO A 143 1.93 19.15 3.27
C PRO A 143 2.77 17.89 3.48
N LYS A 144 4.06 17.99 3.17
CA LYS A 144 5.05 16.95 3.44
C LYS A 144 5.71 17.12 4.81
N PHE A 145 6.37 16.09 5.30
CA PHE A 145 7.22 16.21 6.48
C PHE A 145 8.52 16.96 6.15
N LYS A 146 9.09 17.60 7.17
CA LYS A 146 10.46 18.10 7.14
C LYS A 146 11.21 17.51 8.32
N VAL A 147 12.10 16.54 8.04
CA VAL A 147 12.86 15.86 9.08
C VAL A 147 13.99 16.77 9.56
N THR A 148 14.00 17.05 10.86
CA THR A 148 15.07 17.81 11.53
C THR A 148 15.67 17.05 12.71
N SER A 149 15.04 15.97 13.13
CA SER A 149 15.49 15.11 14.21
C SER A 149 16.80 14.36 13.90
N GLN A 150 17.03 14.03 12.63
CA GLN A 150 18.12 13.17 12.21
C GLN A 150 18.43 13.31 10.71
N GLN A 151 19.66 12.92 10.33
CA GLN A 151 20.17 13.03 8.95
C GLN A 151 20.92 11.75 8.51
N LYS A 152 20.69 10.62 9.21
CA LYS A 152 21.51 9.41 9.03
C LYS A 152 20.72 8.16 8.67
N HIS A 153 19.46 8.05 9.09
CA HIS A 153 18.67 6.86 8.83
C HIS A 153 17.60 7.11 7.76
N TYR A 154 17.68 6.31 6.70
CA TYR A 154 16.81 6.36 5.54
C TYR A 154 16.05 5.04 5.43
N TRP A 155 14.75 5.09 5.12
CA TRP A 155 13.96 3.90 4.85
C TRP A 155 13.91 3.63 3.34
N ASN A 156 14.15 2.38 2.94
CA ASN A 156 14.08 1.92 1.55
C ASN A 156 14.80 2.84 0.54
N ASN A 157 15.98 3.35 0.91
CA ASN A 157 16.79 4.15 0.00
C ASN A 157 18.28 3.85 0.23
N LYS A 158 18.97 3.46 -0.85
CA LYS A 158 20.40 3.12 -0.86
C LYS A 158 21.30 4.34 -1.11
N GLU A 159 20.79 5.36 -1.80
CA GLU A 159 21.50 6.57 -2.21
C GLU A 159 21.55 7.64 -1.11
N GLY A 160 20.75 7.49 -0.05
CA GLY A 160 20.74 8.40 1.09
C GLY A 160 20.11 9.76 0.79
N GLU A 161 19.12 9.79 -0.10
CA GLU A 161 18.41 11.03 -0.44
C GLU A 161 17.59 11.56 0.74
N ALA A 162 17.62 12.87 0.96
CA ALA A 162 16.92 13.53 2.07
C ALA A 162 15.40 13.24 2.10
N ASP A 163 14.78 12.98 0.95
CA ASP A 163 13.35 12.68 0.83
C ASP A 163 12.95 11.35 1.51
N TYR A 164 13.92 10.47 1.75
CA TYR A 164 13.72 9.14 2.34
C TYR A 164 14.16 9.06 3.81
N LEU A 165 14.47 10.20 4.43
CA LEU A 165 14.77 10.27 5.85
C LEU A 165 13.58 9.78 6.67
N ALA A 166 13.88 8.94 7.66
CA ALA A 166 12.87 8.45 8.59
C ALA A 166 12.36 9.58 9.48
N VAL A 167 11.04 9.65 9.62
CA VAL A 167 10.36 10.63 10.48
C VAL A 167 10.20 10.08 11.90
N THR A 168 10.53 10.90 12.89
CA THR A 168 10.47 10.57 14.31
C THR A 168 9.45 11.45 15.06
N GLU A 169 9.19 11.11 16.32
CA GLU A 169 8.27 11.86 17.20
C GLU A 169 8.59 13.35 17.39
N ASP A 170 9.83 13.79 17.14
CA ASP A 170 10.25 15.18 17.29
C ASP A 170 10.05 16.00 15.99
N ASP A 171 9.78 15.35 14.86
CA ASP A 171 9.63 15.98 13.56
C ASP A 171 8.22 16.57 13.40
N ILE A 172 8.02 17.74 14.00
CA ILE A 172 6.76 18.50 13.96
C ILE A 172 6.71 19.54 12.82
N GLN A 173 7.81 19.72 12.09
CA GLN A 173 7.90 20.70 11.01
C GLN A 173 7.36 20.10 9.71
N LEU A 174 6.63 20.93 8.97
CA LEU A 174 5.99 20.57 7.70
C LEU A 174 6.52 21.46 6.58
N ASP A 175 6.48 20.95 5.36
CA ASP A 175 6.85 21.66 4.13
C ASP A 175 5.64 21.74 3.18
N PRO A 176 5.18 22.94 2.79
CA PRO A 176 5.71 24.27 3.14
C PRO A 176 5.45 24.68 4.60
N PRO A 177 6.34 25.48 5.23
CA PRO A 177 6.16 25.94 6.62
C PRO A 177 5.09 27.02 6.73
N ALA A 178 4.90 27.82 5.69
CA ALA A 178 3.85 28.83 5.63
C ALA A 178 2.55 28.19 5.16
N GLN A 179 1.52 28.24 6.01
CA GLN A 179 0.17 27.74 5.69
C GLN A 179 0.15 26.28 5.20
N PRO A 180 0.72 25.33 5.97
CA PRO A 180 0.94 23.95 5.52
C PRO A 180 -0.35 23.26 5.06
N PHE A 181 -1.48 23.58 5.71
CA PHE A 181 -2.79 23.02 5.39
C PHE A 181 -3.70 23.95 4.55
N GLY A 182 -3.16 25.05 4.02
CA GLY A 182 -3.93 26.04 3.26
C GLY A 182 -4.85 26.86 4.17
N GLN A 183 -6.17 26.71 4.02
CA GLN A 183 -7.19 27.36 4.86
C GLN A 183 -7.59 26.47 6.05
N CYS A 184 -8.02 27.07 7.16
CA CYS A 184 -8.44 26.33 8.36
C CYS A 184 -9.90 26.57 8.71
N LYS A 185 -10.72 25.52 8.73
CA LYS A 185 -12.15 25.58 9.06
C LYS A 185 -12.44 26.12 10.47
N LEU A 186 -11.50 25.96 11.40
CA LEU A 186 -11.63 26.46 12.78
C LEU A 186 -11.35 27.97 12.91
N LYS A 187 -10.98 28.66 11.83
CA LYS A 187 -10.79 30.11 11.81
C LYS A 187 -11.72 30.78 10.78
N PRO A 188 -13.03 30.89 11.08
CA PRO A 188 -13.98 31.53 10.19
C PRO A 188 -13.75 33.04 10.06
N THR A 189 -14.10 33.60 8.92
CA THR A 189 -14.07 35.03 8.59
C THR A 189 -15.27 35.38 7.72
N ALA A 190 -15.65 36.66 7.68
CA ALA A 190 -16.85 37.15 6.96
C ALA A 190 -16.91 36.77 5.46
N GLY A 191 -15.79 36.39 4.84
CA GLY A 191 -15.71 35.95 3.44
C GLY A 191 -15.09 34.56 3.22
N GLY A 192 -14.98 33.72 4.25
CA GLY A 192 -14.41 32.37 4.13
C GLY A 192 -13.60 31.96 5.36
N TYR A 193 -12.46 31.31 5.15
CA TYR A 193 -11.58 30.83 6.21
C TYR A 193 -10.22 31.49 6.16
N LEU A 194 -9.67 31.82 7.33
CA LEU A 194 -8.31 32.32 7.43
C LEU A 194 -7.29 31.21 7.11
N PRO A 195 -6.09 31.59 6.64
CA PRO A 195 -5.03 30.63 6.42
C PRO A 195 -4.64 29.90 7.71
N CYS A 196 -4.23 28.65 7.57
CA CYS A 196 -3.82 27.79 8.65
C CYS A 196 -2.52 28.33 9.28
N ALA A 197 -2.62 28.83 10.51
CA ALA A 197 -1.46 29.09 11.35
C ALA A 197 -1.17 27.84 12.18
N TYR A 198 -0.61 26.84 11.51
CA TYR A 198 -0.25 25.58 12.15
C TYR A 198 0.78 25.79 13.26
N ALA A 199 0.49 25.22 14.43
CA ALA A 199 1.44 25.05 15.51
C ALA A 199 1.11 23.73 16.21
N ALA A 200 2.11 22.88 16.41
CA ALA A 200 1.95 21.59 17.05
C ALA A 200 1.60 21.75 18.54
N ALA A 201 0.61 20.99 19.01
CA ALA A 201 0.26 20.87 20.42
C ALA A 201 0.96 19.63 21.01
N GLY A 202 2.24 19.80 21.34
CA GLY A 202 3.07 18.72 21.90
C GLY A 202 3.76 17.87 20.83
N LYS A 203 3.99 16.60 21.16
CA LYS A 203 4.64 15.60 20.29
C LYS A 203 3.61 14.71 19.58
N TRP A 204 4.08 13.95 18.60
CA TRP A 204 3.29 12.90 17.95
C TRP A 204 2.82 11.85 18.96
N GLN A 205 1.56 11.46 18.82
CA GLN A 205 0.91 10.41 19.58
C GLN A 205 0.97 9.10 18.81
N LYS A 206 0.98 7.98 19.53
CA LYS A 206 1.14 6.63 18.96
C LYS A 206 2.39 6.48 18.06
N PRO A 207 3.59 6.95 18.48
CA PRO A 207 4.81 6.58 17.77
C PRO A 207 5.11 5.09 18.05
N TYR A 208 5.88 4.46 17.18
CA TYR A 208 6.30 3.09 17.38
C TYR A 208 7.55 3.04 18.27
N GLU A 209 7.35 2.72 19.54
CA GLU A 209 8.41 2.77 20.55
C GLU A 209 9.45 1.63 20.42
N LYS A 210 9.09 0.54 19.73
CA LYS A 210 10.00 -0.60 19.54
C LYS A 210 11.17 -0.27 18.61
N VAL A 211 10.97 0.58 17.61
CA VAL A 211 12.02 1.00 16.67
C VAL A 211 12.41 2.44 16.96
N LYS A 212 13.64 2.62 17.44
CA LYS A 212 14.19 3.92 17.80
C LYS A 212 15.38 4.29 16.92
N ILE A 213 15.34 5.49 16.38
CA ILE A 213 16.43 6.08 15.61
C ILE A 213 17.06 7.17 16.48
N LEU A 214 18.34 7.03 16.82
CA LEU A 214 19.05 7.94 17.73
C LEU A 214 18.30 8.16 19.07
N GLY A 215 17.63 7.11 19.58
CA GLY A 215 16.86 7.16 20.82
C GLY A 215 15.44 7.74 20.69
N LYS A 216 15.00 8.13 19.48
CA LYS A 216 13.67 8.69 19.19
C LYS A 216 12.78 7.67 18.50
N SER A 217 11.53 7.59 18.91
CA SER A 217 10.55 6.64 18.36
C SER A 217 10.15 7.04 16.93
N CYS A 218 9.99 6.05 16.04
CA CYS A 218 9.62 6.28 14.65
C CYS A 218 8.12 6.47 14.48
N LEU A 219 7.71 7.28 13.50
CA LEU A 219 6.30 7.40 13.15
C LEU A 219 5.86 6.28 12.21
N THR A 220 4.60 5.88 12.37
CA THR A 220 3.91 4.91 11.51
C THR A 220 2.58 5.49 11.08
N GLU A 221 1.89 4.89 10.12
CA GLU A 221 0.61 5.39 9.58
C GLU A 221 -0.48 5.71 10.63
N ILE A 222 -0.42 5.10 11.81
CA ILE A 222 -1.38 5.33 12.90
C ILE A 222 -1.00 6.49 13.82
N SER A 223 0.16 7.11 13.61
CA SER A 223 0.62 8.22 14.43
C SER A 223 -0.19 9.48 14.16
N GLU A 224 -0.54 10.20 15.23
CA GLU A 224 -1.43 11.36 15.17
C GLU A 224 -0.78 12.57 15.86
N LEU A 225 -1.05 13.78 15.39
CA LEU A 225 -0.59 15.01 16.02
C LEU A 225 -1.75 15.98 16.21
N MET A 226 -1.77 16.68 17.34
CA MET A 226 -2.76 17.72 17.60
C MET A 226 -2.17 19.09 17.24
N CYS A 227 -3.00 19.97 16.65
CA CYS A 227 -2.68 21.37 16.43
C CYS A 227 -3.21 22.20 17.60
N THR A 228 -2.50 23.26 18.01
CA THR A 228 -2.94 24.18 19.08
C THR A 228 -4.27 24.87 18.77
N THR A 229 -4.63 24.99 17.49
CA THR A 229 -5.93 25.50 17.05
C THR A 229 -7.07 24.50 17.29
N GLY A 230 -6.77 23.22 17.55
CA GLY A 230 -7.76 22.15 17.79
C GLY A 230 -7.95 21.17 16.62
N GLY A 231 -7.18 21.30 15.54
CA GLY A 231 -7.19 20.33 14.44
C GLY A 231 -6.44 19.05 14.80
N LYS A 232 -6.93 17.90 14.34
CA LYS A 232 -6.25 16.60 14.39
C LYS A 232 -5.54 16.36 13.06
N ILE A 233 -4.26 16.03 13.14
CA ILE A 233 -3.38 15.73 12.01
C ILE A 233 -3.08 14.25 12.01
N THR A 234 -3.33 13.60 10.87
CA THR A 234 -3.06 12.18 10.63
C THR A 234 -2.14 12.02 9.44
N ILE A 235 -1.48 10.88 9.32
CA ILE A 235 -0.68 10.55 8.14
C ILE A 235 -1.62 10.12 7.02
N LEU A 236 -1.46 10.73 5.84
CA LEU A 236 -2.23 10.39 4.64
C LEU A 236 -1.48 9.39 3.76
N LYS A 237 -0.18 9.63 3.56
CA LYS A 237 0.72 8.72 2.83
C LYS A 237 2.04 8.59 3.59
N HIS A 238 2.48 7.36 3.82
CA HIS A 238 3.77 7.07 4.45
C HIS A 238 4.97 7.49 3.57
N GLY A 239 4.77 7.61 2.26
CA GLY A 239 5.73 8.14 1.30
C GLY A 239 6.73 7.13 0.74
N GLN A 240 6.89 5.97 1.39
CA GLN A 240 7.76 4.91 0.89
C GLN A 240 7.22 4.33 -0.41
N GLN A 241 8.13 3.91 -1.28
CA GLN A 241 7.81 3.14 -2.47
C GLN A 241 8.43 1.75 -2.29
N SER A 242 7.64 0.71 -2.59
CA SER A 242 8.16 -0.65 -2.61
C SER A 242 8.95 -0.83 -3.90
N GLU A 243 10.23 -1.16 -3.78
CA GLU A 243 11.07 -1.52 -4.91
C GLU A 243 11.07 -3.04 -5.06
N ALA A 244 11.11 -3.53 -6.30
CA ALA A 244 11.33 -4.95 -6.54
C ALA A 244 12.74 -5.28 -6.04
N GLY A 245 12.85 -6.18 -5.06
CA GLY A 245 14.15 -6.63 -4.58
C GLY A 245 14.84 -7.47 -5.64
N LYS A 246 16.17 -7.48 -5.60
CA LYS A 246 17.03 -8.20 -6.57
C LYS A 246 16.63 -9.66 -6.73
N SER A 247 16.35 -10.34 -5.62
CA SER A 247 15.89 -11.73 -5.64
C SER A 247 14.57 -11.90 -6.39
N GLN A 248 13.64 -10.94 -6.29
CA GLN A 248 12.37 -11.00 -7.03
C GLN A 248 12.58 -10.74 -8.52
N VAL A 249 13.45 -9.79 -8.88
CA VAL A 249 13.80 -9.50 -10.28
C VAL A 249 14.48 -10.71 -10.93
N ASN A 250 15.40 -11.37 -10.21
CA ASN A 250 16.16 -12.51 -10.72
C ASN A 250 15.35 -13.82 -10.73
N SER A 251 14.31 -13.92 -9.88
CA SER A 251 13.41 -15.09 -9.88
C SER A 251 12.29 -14.97 -10.91
N ALA A 252 12.04 -13.79 -11.47
CA ALA A 252 11.00 -13.59 -12.47
C ALA A 252 11.44 -14.10 -13.84
N ASP A 253 10.54 -14.79 -14.54
CA ASP A 253 10.81 -15.30 -15.89
C ASP A 253 10.75 -14.16 -16.92
N ALA A 254 11.84 -13.98 -17.66
CA ALA A 254 11.97 -12.87 -18.61
C ALA A 254 10.99 -12.96 -19.79
N LYS A 255 10.64 -14.18 -20.22
CA LYS A 255 9.70 -14.39 -21.31
C LYS A 255 8.28 -14.04 -20.86
N GLU A 256 7.88 -14.45 -19.68
CA GLU A 256 6.59 -14.05 -19.10
C GLU A 256 6.50 -12.53 -18.95
N GLN A 257 7.54 -11.89 -18.41
CA GLN A 257 7.60 -10.44 -18.27
C GLN A 257 7.56 -9.72 -19.62
N GLN A 258 8.15 -10.28 -20.68
CA GLN A 258 8.07 -9.70 -22.02
C GLN A 258 6.67 -9.82 -22.62
N VAL A 259 5.91 -10.88 -22.32
CA VAL A 259 4.53 -11.03 -22.77
C VAL A 259 3.60 -10.05 -22.03
N TYR A 260 3.78 -9.88 -20.72
CA TYR A 260 2.96 -8.97 -19.92
C TYR A 260 3.37 -7.50 -20.06
N ASN A 261 4.67 -7.23 -20.20
CA ASN A 261 5.26 -5.90 -20.28
C ASN A 261 6.20 -5.79 -21.50
N PRO A 262 5.63 -5.75 -22.72
CA PRO A 262 6.41 -5.77 -23.96
C PRO A 262 7.25 -4.51 -24.20
N VAL A 263 7.05 -3.46 -23.39
CA VAL A 263 7.81 -2.21 -23.49
C VAL A 263 9.16 -2.33 -22.77
N VAL A 264 9.24 -3.14 -21.71
CA VAL A 264 10.44 -3.30 -20.91
C VAL A 264 11.22 -4.52 -21.40
N ASN A 265 12.49 -4.32 -21.77
CA ASN A 265 13.40 -5.44 -21.97
C ASN A 265 13.82 -5.98 -20.60
N PHE A 266 13.15 -7.03 -20.14
CA PHE A 266 13.34 -7.56 -18.80
C PHE A 266 14.71 -8.21 -18.60
N GLU A 267 15.28 -8.84 -19.63
CA GLU A 267 16.64 -9.40 -19.58
C GLU A 267 17.68 -8.31 -19.32
N LYS A 268 17.56 -7.18 -20.03
CA LYS A 268 18.43 -6.03 -19.81
C LYS A 268 18.26 -5.46 -18.39
N PHE A 269 17.01 -5.37 -17.92
CA PHE A 269 16.71 -4.89 -16.58
C PHE A 269 17.27 -5.79 -15.48
N GLN A 270 17.22 -7.12 -15.66
CA GLN A 270 17.86 -8.09 -14.76
C GLN A 270 19.38 -7.87 -14.70
N ALA A 271 20.02 -7.75 -15.87
CA ALA A 271 21.47 -7.52 -15.95
C ALA A 271 21.89 -6.21 -15.25
N GLU A 272 21.17 -5.10 -15.48
CA GLU A 272 21.43 -3.82 -14.81
C GLU A 272 21.28 -3.93 -13.28
N THR A 273 20.26 -4.66 -12.81
CA THR A 273 19.99 -4.87 -11.38
C THR A 273 21.09 -5.69 -10.70
N ASP A 274 21.69 -6.63 -11.43
CA ASP A 274 22.81 -7.46 -10.96
C ASP A 274 24.14 -6.68 -10.95
N GLU A 275 24.42 -5.89 -11.99
CA GLU A 275 25.62 -5.04 -12.08
C GLU A 275 25.65 -3.99 -10.94
N GLU A 276 24.54 -3.32 -10.68
CA GLU A 276 24.39 -2.38 -9.56
C GLU A 276 24.56 -3.06 -8.18
N GLY A 277 24.45 -4.39 -8.12
CA GLY A 277 24.77 -5.18 -6.94
C GLY A 277 26.22 -5.59 -6.80
N ALA A 278 26.93 -5.77 -7.90
CA ALA A 278 28.33 -6.17 -7.91
C ALA A 278 29.27 -4.99 -7.59
N GLU A 279 28.91 -3.77 -7.99
CA GLU A 279 29.67 -2.55 -7.70
C GLU A 279 29.59 -2.10 -6.23
N ALA A 280 28.74 -2.74 -5.42
CA ALA A 280 28.50 -2.38 -4.02
C ALA A 280 29.40 -3.12 -3.00
N TRP A 281 30.48 -3.78 -3.44
CA TRP A 281 31.41 -4.55 -2.59
C TRP A 281 32.87 -4.13 -2.77
#